data_AF-A0A2W0HAK1-F1
#
_entry.id   AF-A0A2W0HAK1-F1
#
_cell.length_a   1.000
_cell.length_b   1.000
_cell.length_c   1.000
_cell.angle_alpha   90.00
_cell.angle_beta   90.00
_cell.angle_gamma   90.00
#
_symmetry.space_group_name_H-M   'P 1'
#
loop_
_entity.id
_entity.type
_entity.pdbx_description
1 polymer ?
#
loop_
_entity_poly.entity_id
_entity_poly.type
_entity_poly.pdbx_seq_one_letter_code
_entity_poly.pdbx_strand_id
1 'polypeptide(L)'
;MYEVLAVTGYKPHELGIFNQKHPHLPYLKKAIQKKLRALKEDTDFVWLLTSGQPGVEQWAAEALIGLKDEYPDLKLATLAPFYNQDERWKEDWKTAYEFIWEQSDYKDFISKCPYDNPAQLKMKNQFIVEKSSAFLVLYDEATPGSPDFYLTYANKKHEAADYPIFYLTPEEIEDSVREEQDGWI
;
A
#
# COMPACT_ATOMS: atom_id res chain seq x y z
N MET A 1 11.13 -6.66 -16.01
CA MET A 1 10.40 -7.54 -15.09
C MET A 1 10.45 -6.89 -13.73
N TYR A 2 9.29 -6.55 -13.17
CA TYR A 2 9.22 -5.76 -11.94
C TYR A 2 9.05 -6.67 -10.74
N GLU A 3 10.13 -7.21 -10.18
CA GLU A 3 9.98 -8.23 -9.14
C GLU A 3 9.36 -7.71 -7.84
N VAL A 4 9.55 -6.41 -7.52
CA VAL A 4 9.11 -5.80 -6.26
C VAL A 4 8.32 -4.52 -6.53
N LEU A 5 7.03 -4.53 -6.20
CA LEU A 5 6.13 -3.39 -6.23
C LEU A 5 5.99 -2.81 -4.81
N ALA A 6 6.54 -1.63 -4.56
CA ALA A 6 6.23 -0.91 -3.32
C ALA A 6 4.84 -0.28 -3.42
N VAL A 7 4.09 -0.24 -2.31
CA VAL A 7 2.75 0.38 -2.26
C VAL A 7 2.63 1.38 -1.12
N THR A 8 1.98 2.50 -1.38
CA THR A 8 1.48 3.40 -0.32
C THR A 8 0.23 4.15 -0.77
N GLY A 9 -0.31 4.99 0.09
CA GLY A 9 -1.40 5.89 -0.23
C GLY A 9 -1.93 6.58 1.02
N TYR A 10 -3.09 7.21 0.89
CA TYR A 10 -3.71 7.93 1.99
C TYR A 10 -3.94 7.07 3.24
N LYS A 11 -3.80 7.72 4.40
CA LYS A 11 -4.22 7.18 5.70
C LYS A 11 -5.75 7.23 5.82
N PRO A 12 -6.34 6.47 6.75
CA PRO A 12 -7.80 6.38 6.84
C PRO A 12 -8.48 7.73 7.06
N HIS A 13 -7.90 8.60 7.89
CA HIS A 13 -8.44 9.93 8.16
C HIS A 13 -8.36 10.91 6.96
N GLU A 14 -7.39 10.73 6.07
CA GLU A 14 -7.27 11.53 4.84
C GLU A 14 -8.39 11.16 3.84
N LEU A 15 -8.95 9.95 3.95
CA LEU A 15 -10.08 9.47 3.17
C LEU A 15 -11.43 9.56 3.91
N GLY A 16 -11.47 10.13 5.11
CA GLY A 16 -12.68 10.14 5.96
C GLY A 16 -13.12 8.76 6.48
N ILE A 17 -12.26 7.75 6.40
CA ILE A 17 -12.53 6.38 6.86
C ILE A 17 -12.01 6.22 8.29
N PHE A 18 -12.92 6.23 9.27
CA PHE A 18 -12.54 6.21 10.69
C PHE A 18 -12.54 4.83 11.36
N ASN A 19 -13.11 3.83 10.68
CA ASN A 19 -13.21 2.44 11.13
C ASN A 19 -13.38 1.48 9.93
N GLN A 20 -13.26 0.18 10.18
CA GLN A 20 -13.38 -0.85 9.14
C GLN A 20 -14.81 -1.13 8.66
N LYS A 21 -15.84 -0.54 9.28
CA LYS A 21 -17.26 -0.69 8.90
C LYS A 21 -17.74 0.41 7.95
N HIS A 22 -16.83 1.25 7.45
CA HIS A 22 -17.19 2.34 6.56
C HIS A 22 -17.83 1.82 5.26
N PRO A 23 -18.99 2.37 4.82
CA PRO A 23 -19.74 1.81 3.70
C PRO A 23 -18.98 1.83 2.37
N HIS A 24 -18.05 2.77 2.19
CA HIS A 24 -17.23 2.88 0.99
C HIS A 24 -15.96 2.03 1.01
N LEU A 25 -15.59 1.46 2.18
CA LEU A 25 -14.34 0.70 2.30
C LEU A 25 -14.31 -0.59 1.46
N PRO A 26 -15.39 -1.38 1.36
CA PRO A 26 -15.41 -2.56 0.50
C PRO A 26 -15.12 -2.24 -0.97
N TYR A 27 -15.70 -1.15 -1.47
CA TYR A 27 -15.48 -0.67 -2.85
C TYR A 27 -14.03 -0.24 -3.07
N LEU A 28 -13.45 0.48 -2.10
CA LEU A 28 -12.04 0.87 -2.15
C LEU A 28 -11.11 -0.35 -2.17
N LYS A 29 -11.33 -1.34 -1.29
CA LYS A 29 -10.54 -2.58 -1.26
C LYS A 29 -10.63 -3.34 -2.60
N LYS A 30 -11.81 -3.40 -3.21
CA LYS A 30 -12.01 -3.99 -4.53
C LYS A 30 -11.26 -3.24 -5.63
N ALA A 31 -11.30 -1.90 -5.65
CA ALA A 31 -10.56 -1.11 -6.62
C ALA A 31 -9.05 -1.33 -6.49
N ILE A 32 -8.53 -1.39 -5.25
CA ILE A 32 -7.13 -1.75 -4.98
C ILE A 32 -6.81 -3.16 -5.50
N GLN A 33 -7.67 -4.14 -5.23
CA GLN A 33 -7.50 -5.51 -5.73
C GLN A 33 -7.49 -5.58 -7.26
N LYS A 34 -8.42 -4.89 -7.93
CA LYS A 34 -8.47 -4.79 -9.40
C LYS A 34 -7.18 -4.18 -9.95
N LYS A 35 -6.68 -3.11 -9.33
CA LYS A 35 -5.42 -2.47 -9.72
C LYS A 35 -4.22 -3.40 -9.54
N LEU A 36 -4.13 -4.11 -8.42
CA LEU A 36 -3.06 -5.08 -8.17
C LEU A 36 -3.12 -6.25 -9.17
N ARG A 37 -4.32 -6.75 -9.50
CA ARG A 37 -4.48 -7.80 -10.52
C ARG A 37 -3.99 -7.32 -11.88
N ALA A 38 -4.44 -6.15 -12.34
CA ALA A 38 -3.99 -5.57 -13.61
C ALA A 38 -2.47 -5.39 -13.64
N LEU A 39 -1.88 -4.87 -12.56
CA LEU A 39 -0.42 -4.75 -12.47
C LEU A 39 0.27 -6.12 -12.48
N LYS A 40 -0.28 -7.15 -11.84
CA LYS A 40 0.27 -8.51 -11.91
C LYS A 40 0.28 -9.01 -13.35
N GLU A 41 -0.80 -8.83 -14.08
CA GLU A 41 -0.92 -9.24 -15.49
C GLU A 41 0.03 -8.47 -16.41
N ASP A 42 0.17 -7.16 -16.21
CA ASP A 42 0.98 -6.29 -17.07
C ASP A 42 2.49 -6.36 -16.78
N THR A 43 2.86 -6.54 -15.51
CA THR A 43 4.24 -6.36 -15.03
C THR A 43 4.91 -7.64 -14.55
N ASP A 44 4.10 -8.67 -14.28
CA ASP A 44 4.48 -9.93 -13.65
C ASP A 44 5.22 -9.76 -12.33
N PHE A 45 4.79 -8.80 -11.49
CA PHE A 45 5.42 -8.60 -10.20
C PHE A 45 5.23 -9.79 -9.26
N VAL A 46 6.19 -9.97 -8.34
CA VAL A 46 6.20 -11.11 -7.40
C VAL A 46 5.97 -10.62 -5.97
N TRP A 47 6.63 -9.53 -5.57
CA TRP A 47 6.56 -9.02 -4.21
C TRP A 47 5.78 -7.72 -4.14
N LEU A 48 4.81 -7.65 -3.22
CA LEU A 48 4.27 -6.37 -2.73
C LEU A 48 5.04 -5.97 -1.47
N LEU A 49 5.60 -4.76 -1.46
CA LEU A 49 6.36 -4.20 -0.35
C LEU A 49 5.59 -3.05 0.31
N THR A 50 5.35 -3.16 1.62
CA THR A 50 4.61 -2.18 2.41
C THR A 50 5.30 -1.94 3.76
N SER A 51 4.95 -0.86 4.46
CA SER A 51 5.33 -0.67 5.87
C SER A 51 4.25 -1.09 6.86
N GLY A 52 3.05 -1.42 6.36
CA GLY A 52 1.90 -1.85 7.15
C GLY A 52 1.15 -0.70 7.83
N GLN A 53 1.38 0.55 7.41
CA GLN A 53 0.69 1.70 7.98
C GLN A 53 -0.83 1.63 7.74
N PRO A 54 -1.69 2.07 8.68
CA PRO A 54 -3.13 2.07 8.45
C PRO A 54 -3.51 2.85 7.20
N GLY A 55 -4.54 2.36 6.50
CA GLY A 55 -5.02 2.93 5.25
C GLY A 55 -4.66 2.04 4.07
N VAL A 56 -4.26 2.68 2.98
CA VAL A 56 -4.02 2.00 1.69
C VAL A 56 -3.00 0.88 1.77
N GLU A 57 -1.94 1.07 2.55
CA GLU A 57 -0.89 0.06 2.75
C GLU A 57 -1.45 -1.24 3.34
N GLN A 58 -2.37 -1.17 4.31
CA GLN A 58 -3.02 -2.35 4.88
C GLN A 58 -4.02 -2.97 3.90
N TRP A 59 -4.83 -2.15 3.24
CA TRP A 59 -5.84 -2.64 2.29
C TRP A 59 -5.22 -3.30 1.06
N ALA A 60 -4.09 -2.79 0.58
CA ALA A 60 -3.32 -3.41 -0.49
C ALA A 60 -2.71 -4.74 -0.08
N ALA A 61 -2.21 -4.86 1.16
CA ALA A 61 -1.72 -6.13 1.68
C ALA A 61 -2.83 -7.18 1.79
N GLU A 62 -3.99 -6.80 2.33
CA GLU A 62 -5.18 -7.68 2.39
C GLU A 62 -5.63 -8.11 0.99
N ALA A 63 -5.67 -7.19 0.02
CA ALA A 63 -6.02 -7.49 -1.36
C ALA A 63 -5.03 -8.46 -1.99
N LEU A 64 -3.72 -8.28 -1.78
CA LEU A 64 -2.69 -9.21 -2.26
C LEU A 64 -2.86 -10.60 -1.66
N ILE A 65 -3.11 -10.69 -0.34
CA ILE A 65 -3.32 -11.97 0.34
C ILE A 65 -4.49 -12.74 -0.32
N GLY A 66 -5.59 -12.05 -0.64
CA GLY A 66 -6.70 -12.66 -1.38
C GLY A 66 -6.35 -13.06 -2.82
N LEU A 67 -5.44 -12.34 -3.48
CA LEU A 67 -4.98 -12.67 -4.84
C LEU A 67 -4.02 -13.86 -4.90
N LYS A 68 -3.44 -14.30 -3.77
CA LYS A 68 -2.54 -15.47 -3.74
C LYS A 68 -3.24 -16.77 -4.16
N ASP A 69 -4.56 -16.87 -4.01
CA ASP A 69 -5.35 -18.02 -4.48
C ASP A 69 -5.33 -18.13 -6.02
N GLU A 70 -5.31 -16.98 -6.72
CA GLU A 70 -5.26 -16.89 -8.19
C GLU A 70 -3.80 -16.89 -8.69
N TYR A 71 -2.90 -16.25 -7.95
CA TYR A 71 -1.49 -16.09 -8.29
C TYR A 71 -0.58 -16.57 -7.13
N PRO A 72 -0.31 -17.88 -7.02
CA PRO A 72 0.39 -18.46 -5.88
C PRO A 72 1.86 -18.03 -5.72
N ASP A 73 2.43 -17.39 -6.74
CA ASP A 73 3.77 -16.85 -6.73
C ASP A 73 3.86 -15.47 -6.05
N LEU A 74 2.73 -14.77 -5.85
CA LEU A 74 2.68 -13.50 -5.15
C LEU A 74 3.15 -13.64 -3.70
N LYS A 75 3.95 -12.67 -3.27
CA LYS A 75 4.54 -12.60 -1.93
C LYS A 75 4.37 -11.23 -1.32
N LEU A 76 4.22 -11.20 -0.01
CA LEU A 76 4.06 -9.99 0.79
C LEU A 76 5.31 -9.76 1.64
N ALA A 77 5.89 -8.57 1.52
CA ALA A 77 6.94 -8.08 2.39
C ALA A 77 6.44 -6.90 3.21
N THR A 78 6.53 -6.99 4.53
CA THR A 78 6.15 -5.91 5.45
C THR A 78 7.36 -5.42 6.24
N LEU A 79 7.75 -4.16 6.02
CA LEU A 79 8.89 -3.53 6.66
C LEU A 79 8.46 -2.39 7.57
N ALA A 80 8.31 -2.70 8.86
CA ALA A 80 7.98 -1.72 9.87
C ALA A 80 9.15 -0.72 10.06
N PRO A 81 8.89 0.58 10.27
CA PRO A 81 9.95 1.56 10.49
C PRO A 81 10.75 1.30 11.78
N PHE A 82 10.08 0.80 12.82
CA PHE A 82 10.59 0.59 14.19
C PHE A 82 9.68 -0.37 14.97
N TYR A 83 10.10 -0.82 16.15
CA TYR A 83 9.31 -1.72 17.02
C TYR A 83 8.03 -1.07 17.53
N ASN A 84 6.96 -1.86 17.66
CA ASN A 84 5.67 -1.43 18.22
C ASN A 84 5.06 -0.22 17.51
N GLN A 85 5.19 -0.15 16.17
CA GLN A 85 4.62 0.96 15.38
C GLN A 85 3.10 1.14 15.53
N ASP A 86 2.43 0.06 15.92
CA ASP A 86 0.99 -0.10 16.07
C ASP A 86 0.47 0.25 17.47
N GLU A 87 1.34 0.54 18.44
CA GLU A 87 0.98 0.73 19.86
C GLU A 87 -0.13 1.77 20.10
N ARG A 88 -0.20 2.79 19.23
CA ARG A 88 -1.16 3.91 19.34
C ARG A 88 -2.35 3.81 18.40
N TRP A 89 -2.47 2.72 17.64
CA TRP A 89 -3.57 2.55 16.69
C TRP A 89 -4.84 2.08 17.40
N LYS A 90 -5.99 2.34 16.79
CA LYS A 90 -7.26 1.74 17.24
C LYS A 90 -7.21 0.23 17.00
N GLU A 91 -7.93 -0.52 17.82
CA GLU A 91 -7.98 -1.99 17.78
C GLU A 91 -8.19 -2.53 16.36
N ASP A 92 -9.19 -2.02 15.62
CA ASP A 92 -9.47 -2.46 14.25
C ASP A 92 -8.25 -2.39 13.31
N TRP A 93 -7.40 -1.37 13.44
CA TRP A 93 -6.21 -1.19 12.60
C TRP A 93 -5.02 -2.00 13.09
N LYS A 94 -4.97 -2.25 14.40
CA LYS A 94 -3.97 -3.10 15.03
C LYS A 94 -4.19 -4.57 14.65
N THR A 95 -5.42 -5.05 14.78
CA THR A 95 -5.81 -6.41 14.37
C THR A 95 -5.52 -6.66 12.88
N ALA A 96 -5.82 -5.69 12.00
CA ALA A 96 -5.48 -5.79 10.58
C ALA A 96 -3.96 -5.88 10.36
N TYR A 97 -3.19 -5.04 11.05
CA TYR A 97 -1.74 -5.06 10.96
C TYR A 97 -1.14 -6.38 11.46
N GLU A 98 -1.61 -6.91 12.59
CA GLU A 98 -1.17 -8.21 13.12
C GLU A 98 -1.46 -9.33 12.14
N PHE A 99 -2.65 -9.34 11.52
CA PHE A 99 -2.99 -10.30 10.47
C PHE A 99 -2.03 -10.19 9.28
N ILE A 100 -1.81 -8.98 8.76
CA ILE A 100 -0.88 -8.70 7.64
C ILE A 100 0.55 -9.14 7.98
N TRP A 101 0.99 -8.84 9.20
CA TRP A 101 2.31 -9.24 9.69
C TRP A 101 2.44 -10.76 9.72
N GLU A 102 1.43 -11.49 10.19
CA GLU A 102 1.45 -12.96 10.18
C GLU A 102 1.36 -13.58 8.78
N GLN A 103 0.68 -12.93 7.84
CA GLN A 103 0.57 -13.40 6.45
C GLN A 103 1.74 -12.97 5.55
N SER A 104 2.66 -12.15 6.05
CA SER A 104 3.83 -11.68 5.30
C SER A 104 4.87 -12.78 5.15
N ASP A 105 5.26 -13.07 3.91
CA ASP A 105 6.34 -14.01 3.58
C ASP A 105 7.71 -13.50 4.04
N TYR A 106 7.85 -12.17 4.12
CA TYR A 106 8.99 -11.52 4.75
C TYR A 106 8.50 -10.38 5.63
N LYS A 107 8.96 -10.35 6.88
CA LYS A 107 8.62 -9.27 7.82
C LYS A 107 9.84 -8.89 8.63
N ASP A 108 10.10 -7.59 8.70
CA ASP A 108 11.21 -7.10 9.50
C ASP A 108 11.04 -5.63 9.90
N PHE A 109 11.91 -5.17 10.79
CA PHE A 109 12.00 -3.80 11.24
C PHE A 109 13.21 -3.11 10.62
N ILE A 110 13.02 -1.94 10.00
CA ILE A 110 14.09 -1.13 9.42
C ILE A 110 15.02 -0.62 10.53
N SER A 111 14.44 -0.09 11.61
CA SER A 111 15.18 0.25 12.84
C SER A 111 14.92 -0.80 13.91
N LYS A 112 15.98 -1.38 14.48
CA LYS A 112 15.91 -2.39 15.56
C LYS A 112 15.74 -1.76 16.95
N CYS A 113 14.86 -0.77 17.05
CA CYS A 113 14.52 -0.05 18.28
C CYS A 113 13.08 0.49 18.20
N PRO A 114 12.49 0.93 19.33
CA PRO A 114 11.22 1.68 19.33
C PRO A 114 11.33 3.02 18.58
N TYR A 115 10.20 3.73 18.47
CA TYR A 115 10.21 5.09 17.94
C TYR A 115 11.12 6.00 18.79
N ASP A 116 12.05 6.66 18.10
CA ASP A 116 12.97 7.62 18.68
C ASP A 116 12.71 9.00 18.07
N ASN A 117 12.77 9.12 16.74
CA ASN A 117 12.65 10.42 16.07
C ASN A 117 12.17 10.32 14.60
N PRO A 118 11.74 11.44 13.99
CA PRO A 118 11.21 11.45 12.62
C PRO A 118 12.15 10.93 11.53
N ALA A 119 13.46 10.83 11.78
CA ALA A 119 14.40 10.28 10.80
C ALA A 119 14.08 8.80 10.48
N GLN A 120 13.53 8.03 11.42
CA GLN A 120 13.12 6.64 11.17
C GLN A 120 12.02 6.56 10.11
N LEU A 121 11.06 7.51 10.12
CA LEU A 121 10.00 7.57 9.12
C LEU A 121 10.54 7.96 7.74
N LYS A 122 11.48 8.92 7.70
CA LYS A 122 12.15 9.32 6.45
C LYS A 122 12.97 8.17 5.87
N MET A 123 13.76 7.50 6.70
CA MET A 123 14.56 6.33 6.33
C MET A 123 13.67 5.22 5.81
N LYS A 124 12.52 4.97 6.45
CA LYS A 124 11.54 3.99 5.97
C LYS A 124 11.00 4.32 4.57
N ASN A 125 10.60 5.58 4.32
CA ASN A 125 10.12 5.99 2.99
C ASN A 125 11.20 5.78 1.92
N GLN A 126 12.42 6.24 2.20
CA GLN A 126 13.55 6.10 1.30
C GLN A 126 13.89 4.62 1.04
N PHE A 127 14.03 3.83 2.10
CA PHE A 127 14.42 2.43 2.00
C PHE A 127 13.42 1.59 1.20
N ILE A 128 12.12 1.78 1.43
CA ILE A 128 11.08 1.05 0.68
C ILE A 128 11.20 1.37 -0.83
N VAL A 129 11.31 2.64 -1.20
CA VAL A 129 11.44 3.05 -2.61
C VAL A 129 12.77 2.57 -3.21
N GLU A 130 13.86 2.58 -2.45
CA GLU A 130 15.16 2.08 -2.93
C GLU A 130 15.12 0.57 -3.23
N LYS A 131 14.42 -0.21 -2.40
CA LYS A 131 14.34 -1.68 -2.50
C LYS A 131 13.29 -2.20 -3.48
N SER A 132 12.42 -1.35 -4.01
CA SER A 132 11.43 -1.74 -5.01
C SER A 132 11.89 -1.47 -6.45
N SER A 133 11.25 -2.15 -7.40
CA SER A 133 11.45 -1.95 -8.85
C SER A 133 10.36 -1.10 -9.50
N ALA A 134 9.19 -1.02 -8.87
CA ALA A 134 8.11 -0.09 -9.24
C ALA A 134 7.35 0.37 -7.99
N PHE A 135 6.54 1.42 -8.14
CA PHE A 135 5.74 2.01 -7.07
C PHE A 135 4.27 2.09 -7.47
N LEU A 136 3.38 1.65 -6.60
CA LEU A 136 1.96 1.93 -6.66
C LEU A 136 1.60 2.93 -5.56
N VAL A 137 0.89 3.99 -5.92
CA VAL A 137 0.42 4.98 -4.96
C VAL A 137 -1.05 5.32 -5.19
N LEU A 138 -1.86 5.22 -4.15
CA LEU A 138 -3.20 5.80 -4.17
C LEU A 138 -3.09 7.26 -3.73
N TYR A 139 -3.21 8.16 -4.70
CA TYR A 139 -2.95 9.58 -4.54
C TYR A 139 -3.63 10.40 -5.64
N ASP A 140 -3.88 11.67 -5.33
CA ASP A 140 -4.44 12.67 -6.23
C ASP A 140 -3.67 13.98 -6.03
N GLU A 141 -3.12 14.55 -7.09
CA GLU A 141 -2.35 15.78 -7.04
C GLU A 141 -3.17 16.99 -6.56
N ALA A 142 -4.50 16.95 -6.74
CA ALA A 142 -5.39 17.99 -6.24
C ALA A 142 -5.57 17.93 -4.71
N THR A 143 -5.22 16.81 -4.08
CA THR A 143 -5.43 16.53 -2.66
C THR A 143 -4.12 16.09 -1.99
N PRO A 144 -3.15 17.00 -1.79
CA PRO A 144 -1.85 16.64 -1.21
C PRO A 144 -1.99 16.04 0.19
N GLY A 145 -1.04 15.20 0.58
CA GLY A 145 -1.16 14.42 1.81
C GLY A 145 0.08 13.60 2.16
N SER A 146 -0.09 12.66 3.08
CA SER A 146 0.99 11.81 3.55
C SER A 146 1.72 10.97 2.47
N PRO A 147 1.11 10.60 1.32
CA PRO A 147 1.82 9.96 0.21
C PRO A 147 2.98 10.78 -0.37
N ASP A 148 2.94 12.13 -0.25
CA ASP A 148 3.98 13.03 -0.77
C ASP A 148 5.37 12.69 -0.23
N PHE A 149 5.44 12.19 1.00
CA PHE A 149 6.71 11.81 1.61
C PHE A 149 7.37 10.60 0.93
N TYR A 150 6.61 9.69 0.34
CA TYR A 150 7.14 8.63 -0.50
C TYR A 150 7.39 9.11 -1.93
N LEU A 151 6.45 9.87 -2.51
CA LEU A 151 6.55 10.43 -3.85
C LEU A 151 7.82 11.26 -4.04
N THR A 152 8.27 11.98 -3.00
CA THR A 152 9.55 12.70 -3.02
C THR A 152 10.73 11.80 -3.40
N TYR A 153 10.78 10.56 -2.89
CA TYR A 153 11.85 9.61 -3.22
C TYR A 153 11.56 8.86 -4.52
N ALA A 154 10.29 8.51 -4.76
CA ALA A 154 9.88 7.80 -5.97
C ALA A 154 10.14 8.66 -7.22
N ASN A 155 9.80 9.94 -7.21
CA ASN A 155 10.03 10.87 -8.32
C ASN A 155 11.53 11.07 -8.57
N LYS A 156 12.35 11.20 -7.53
CA LYS A 156 13.82 11.25 -7.68
C LYS A 156 14.38 9.98 -8.32
N LYS A 157 13.87 8.81 -7.94
CA LYS A 157 14.27 7.54 -8.53
C LYS A 157 13.76 7.41 -9.97
N HIS A 158 12.57 7.95 -10.26
CA HIS A 158 11.99 8.02 -11.60
C HIS A 158 12.87 8.83 -12.54
N GLU A 159 13.22 10.05 -12.15
CA GLU A 159 14.10 10.94 -12.92
C GLU A 159 15.50 10.34 -13.16
N ALA A 160 16.02 9.57 -12.21
CA ALA A 160 17.38 9.03 -12.28
C ALA A 160 17.49 7.68 -13.00
N ALA A 161 16.43 6.87 -13.02
CA ALA A 161 16.51 5.47 -13.42
C ALA A 161 15.22 4.92 -14.06
N ASP A 162 14.33 5.78 -14.56
CA ASP A 162 13.05 5.41 -15.19
C ASP A 162 12.17 4.51 -14.29
N TYR A 163 12.26 4.70 -12.97
CA TYR A 163 11.49 3.93 -11.98
C TYR A 163 9.98 4.17 -12.14
N PRO A 164 9.16 3.16 -12.48
CA PRO A 164 7.75 3.39 -12.76
C PRO A 164 6.95 3.71 -11.51
N ILE A 165 6.03 4.66 -11.68
CA ILE A 165 5.07 5.07 -10.67
C ILE A 165 3.68 4.89 -11.26
N PHE A 166 2.92 3.98 -10.67
CA PHE A 166 1.53 3.72 -10.98
C PHE A 166 0.66 4.45 -9.97
N TYR A 167 -0.35 5.15 -10.48
CA TYR A 167 -1.33 5.84 -9.64
C TYR A 167 -2.62 5.04 -9.60
N LEU A 168 -3.27 5.05 -8.44
CA LEU A 168 -4.70 4.74 -8.29
C LEU A 168 -5.39 6.02 -7.81
N THR A 169 -6.12 6.68 -8.69
CA THR A 169 -6.75 7.96 -8.37
C THR A 169 -8.16 7.74 -7.78
N PRO A 170 -8.71 8.73 -7.06
CA PRO A 170 -10.12 8.71 -6.65
C PRO A 170 -11.09 8.52 -7.82
N GLU A 171 -10.80 9.11 -8.98
CA GLU A 171 -11.59 8.95 -10.21
C GLU A 171 -11.58 7.50 -10.70
N GLU A 172 -10.41 6.85 -10.77
CA GLU A 172 -10.32 5.43 -11.14
C GLU A 172 -11.12 4.53 -10.16
N ILE A 173 -11.17 4.90 -8.88
CA ILE A 173 -11.95 4.17 -7.87
C ILE A 173 -13.45 4.37 -8.12
N GLU A 174 -13.90 5.61 -8.36
CA GLU A 174 -15.30 5.91 -8.68
C GLU A 174 -15.76 5.18 -9.94
N ASP A 175 -14.96 5.18 -11.00
CA ASP A 175 -15.27 4.49 -12.25
C ASP A 175 -15.36 2.98 -12.04
N SER A 176 -14.43 2.39 -11.27
CA SER A 176 -14.51 0.98 -10.91
C SER A 176 -15.77 0.65 -10.09
N VAL A 177 -16.31 1.59 -9.32
CA VAL A 177 -17.57 1.40 -8.57
C VAL A 177 -18.78 1.50 -9.49
N ARG A 178 -18.76 2.43 -10.45
CA ARG A 178 -19.86 2.59 -11.42
C ARG A 178 -19.98 1.38 -12.33
N GLU A 179 -18.87 0.88 -12.88
CA GLU A 179 -18.83 -0.35 -13.69
C GLU A 179 -19.43 -1.54 -12.93
N GLU A 180 -19.12 -1.65 -11.63
CA GLU A 180 -19.68 -2.69 -10.77
C GLU A 180 -21.16 -2.51 -10.48
N GLN A 181 -21.73 -1.31 -10.54
CA GLN A 181 -23.17 -1.08 -10.34
C GLN A 181 -23.96 -1.28 -11.63
N ASP A 182 -23.38 -0.89 -12.77
CA ASP A 182 -23.99 -1.01 -14.10
C ASP A 182 -23.96 -2.45 -14.63
N GLY A 183 -22.99 -3.27 -14.21
CA GLY A 183 -22.91 -4.69 -14.56
C GLY A 183 -24.00 -5.61 -13.96
N TRP A 184 -24.92 -5.07 -13.15
CA TRP A 184 -26.06 -5.79 -12.55
C TRP A 184 -27.41 -5.45 -13.20
N ILE A 185 -27.41 -4.73 -14.33
CA ILE A 185 -28.62 -4.41 -15.13
C ILE A 185 -28.69 -5.30 -16.37
#